data_AF-A0A7N0UFR1-F1
#
_entry.id   AF-A0A7N0UFR1-F1
#
_cell.length_a   1.000
_cell.length_b   1.000
_cell.length_c   1.000
_cell.angle_alpha   90.00
_cell.angle_beta   90.00
_cell.angle_gamma   90.00
#
_symmetry.space_group_name_H-M   'P 1'
#
loop_
_entity.id
_entity.type
_entity.pdbx_description
1 polymer ?
#
loop_
_entity_poly.entity_id
_entity_poly.type
_entity_poly.pdbx_seq_one_letter_code
_entity_poly.pdbx_strand_id
1 'polypeptide(L)'
;MAVIQANNLLEDQSQLESGSLSLHDSGPQGTFVGVYDGHGGPEAARFVNERLFENLKKFTTDNYQGMSADVINKAFLATEEEFLSLVRRQWQIKPQIASVGSCCLVGVICGGQLYIANAGDSRVVLGRLEKTVREVKAIQLSSEHNASFESVRDELHSSHPDDPQIVVLKHNVWRVKGLIQISRSIGDAYLKRSEFNREPLLPKFRLSEPFDKPILKAEPSILVQKLHPEDQFLIFASDGLWEHLSNQEAVDIVNSCPRNGIARKLVKAALQEAAKKREMRYSDLKKIDRGVRRHFHDDITVVVVFLDFQLVNRSFSRGPLLSIKGGGSITSTSNPT
;
A
#
# COMPACT_ATOMS: atom_id res chain seq x y z
N MET A 1 6.02 8.93 -9.98
CA MET A 1 5.07 7.81 -9.88
C MET A 1 5.04 7.02 -11.18
N ALA A 2 4.88 5.70 -11.10
CA ALA A 2 4.68 4.82 -12.25
C ALA A 2 3.81 3.64 -11.82
N VAL A 3 3.03 3.10 -12.76
CA VAL A 3 2.23 1.89 -12.57
C VAL A 3 2.30 1.02 -13.82
N ILE A 4 2.30 -0.31 -13.66
CA ILE A 4 2.06 -1.25 -14.74
C ILE A 4 1.06 -2.32 -14.31
N GLN A 5 0.13 -2.62 -15.21
CA GLN A 5 -0.89 -3.64 -15.01
C GLN A 5 -0.41 -5.01 -15.48
N ALA A 6 -0.60 -6.03 -14.62
CA ALA A 6 -0.48 -7.44 -14.88
C ALA A 6 -1.85 -8.15 -14.85
N ASN A 7 -2.72 -7.79 -13.90
CA ASN A 7 -4.04 -8.38 -13.72
C ASN A 7 -5.01 -8.02 -14.86
N ASN A 8 -6.15 -8.71 -14.95
CA ASN A 8 -7.20 -8.38 -15.93
C ASN A 8 -7.73 -6.95 -15.74
N LEU A 9 -7.91 -6.55 -14.48
CA LEU A 9 -8.17 -5.18 -14.05
C LEU A 9 -6.94 -4.70 -13.28
N LEU A 10 -6.58 -3.42 -13.42
CA LEU A 10 -5.55 -2.83 -12.56
C LEU A 10 -6.15 -2.63 -11.17
N GLU A 11 -5.68 -3.41 -10.21
CA GLU A 11 -6.18 -3.40 -8.83
C GLU A 11 -5.44 -2.34 -8.00
N ASP A 12 -4.14 -2.20 -8.22
CA ASP A 12 -3.28 -1.16 -7.65
C ASP A 12 -3.81 0.27 -7.87
N GLN A 13 -3.71 1.08 -6.82
CA GLN A 13 -3.92 2.53 -6.83
C GLN A 13 -2.78 3.24 -6.11
N SER A 14 -2.61 4.53 -6.38
CA SER A 14 -1.66 5.38 -5.67
C SER A 14 -2.12 6.82 -5.60
N GLN A 15 -1.60 7.55 -4.62
CA GLN A 15 -1.97 8.92 -4.35
C GLN A 15 -0.76 9.73 -3.89
N LEU A 16 -0.66 10.97 -4.33
CA LEU A 16 0.30 11.95 -3.86
C LEU A 16 -0.43 13.28 -3.68
N GLU A 17 -0.51 13.75 -2.45
CA GLU A 17 -1.11 15.04 -2.10
C GLU A 17 -0.04 15.90 -1.40
N SER A 18 0.11 17.14 -1.82
CA SER A 18 1.00 18.12 -1.17
C SER A 18 0.21 19.40 -0.94
N GLY A 19 0.18 19.86 0.31
CA GLY A 19 -0.64 21.00 0.73
C GLY A 19 -1.14 20.84 2.16
N SER A 20 -2.34 21.37 2.45
CA SER A 20 -2.96 21.24 3.76
C SER A 20 -3.33 19.79 4.06
N LEU A 21 -2.82 19.29 5.19
CA LEU A 21 -3.16 17.98 5.76
C LEU A 21 -4.38 18.05 6.68
N SER A 22 -5.11 19.18 6.68
CA SER A 22 -6.35 19.36 7.44
C SER A 22 -7.45 19.96 6.56
N LEU A 23 -8.69 19.99 7.04
CA LEU A 23 -9.80 20.65 6.34
C LEU A 23 -9.65 22.18 6.28
N HIS A 24 -8.79 22.78 7.11
CA HIS A 24 -8.52 24.22 7.10
C HIS A 24 -7.19 24.53 6.42
N ASP A 25 -7.13 25.59 5.61
CA ASP A 25 -5.91 26.00 4.92
C ASP A 25 -4.82 26.51 5.86
N SER A 26 -5.19 26.91 7.08
CA SER A 26 -4.27 27.28 8.17
C SER A 26 -3.66 26.08 8.90
N GLY A 27 -4.11 24.86 8.60
CA GLY A 27 -3.62 23.65 9.23
C GLY A 27 -2.22 23.24 8.78
N PRO A 28 -1.70 22.13 9.34
CA PRO A 28 -0.37 21.63 9.02
C PRO A 28 -0.24 21.37 7.52
N GLN A 29 0.83 21.88 6.93
CA GLN A 29 1.20 21.63 5.55
C GLN A 29 2.13 20.42 5.48
N GLY A 30 1.99 19.62 4.44
CA GLY A 30 2.88 18.49 4.23
C GLY A 30 2.58 17.73 2.96
N THR A 31 3.19 16.55 2.85
CA THR A 31 3.02 15.64 1.71
C THR A 31 2.50 14.30 2.21
N PHE A 32 1.37 13.86 1.65
CA PHE A 32 0.80 12.54 1.82
C PHE A 32 1.10 11.69 0.58
N VAL A 33 1.56 10.47 0.79
CA VAL A 33 1.81 9.48 -0.26
C VAL A 33 1.05 8.22 0.11
N GLY A 34 0.30 7.66 -0.82
CA GLY A 34 -0.42 6.39 -0.67
C GLY A 34 -0.06 5.42 -1.80
N VAL A 35 0.16 4.16 -1.45
CA VAL A 35 0.20 3.02 -2.38
C VAL A 35 -0.77 1.99 -1.82
N TYR A 36 -1.73 1.60 -2.66
CA TYR A 36 -2.84 0.73 -2.27
C TYR A 36 -2.86 -0.43 -3.25
N ASP A 37 -2.39 -1.58 -2.80
CA ASP A 37 -2.29 -2.80 -3.58
C ASP A 37 -3.60 -3.58 -3.36
N GLY A 38 -4.37 -3.72 -4.43
CA GLY A 38 -5.73 -4.25 -4.37
C GLY A 38 -5.78 -5.71 -4.76
N HIS A 39 -6.69 -6.48 -4.17
CA HIS A 39 -6.87 -7.88 -4.53
C HIS A 39 -8.34 -8.31 -4.50
N GLY A 40 -8.67 -9.26 -5.36
CA GLY A 40 -10.04 -9.77 -5.52
C GLY A 40 -10.99 -8.82 -6.26
N GLY A 41 -10.48 -7.66 -6.65
CA GLY A 41 -11.16 -6.56 -7.34
C GLY A 41 -10.52 -5.20 -6.97
N PRO A 42 -10.60 -4.19 -7.84
CA PRO A 42 -10.04 -2.85 -7.58
C PRO A 42 -10.85 -2.01 -6.56
N GLU A 43 -12.01 -2.48 -6.12
CA GLU A 43 -12.98 -1.66 -5.37
C GLU A 43 -12.45 -1.18 -4.02
N ALA A 44 -11.75 -2.04 -3.25
CA ALA A 44 -11.19 -1.63 -1.96
C ALA A 44 -10.07 -0.59 -2.14
N ALA A 45 -9.11 -0.85 -3.03
CA ALA A 45 -8.01 0.09 -3.29
C ALA A 45 -8.51 1.45 -3.80
N ARG A 46 -9.53 1.46 -4.68
CA ARG A 46 -10.20 2.70 -5.14
C ARG A 46 -10.88 3.44 -3.99
N PHE A 47 -11.60 2.72 -3.14
CA PHE A 47 -12.26 3.32 -1.99
C PHE A 47 -11.25 3.94 -1.02
N VAL A 48 -10.13 3.26 -0.75
CA VAL A 48 -9.03 3.79 0.07
C VAL A 48 -8.47 5.07 -0.56
N ASN A 49 -8.22 5.07 -1.87
CA ASN A 49 -7.73 6.23 -2.63
C ASN A 49 -8.66 7.45 -2.57
N GLU A 50 -9.97 7.23 -2.44
CA GLU A 50 -10.97 8.29 -2.32
C GLU A 50 -11.18 8.79 -0.89
N ARG A 51 -11.06 7.91 0.11
CA ARG A 51 -11.52 8.18 1.48
C ARG A 51 -10.41 8.41 2.49
N LEU A 52 -9.27 7.73 2.36
CA LEU A 52 -8.26 7.71 3.44
C LEU A 52 -7.66 9.09 3.70
N PHE A 53 -7.30 9.82 2.63
CA PHE A 53 -6.76 11.17 2.79
C PHE A 53 -7.79 12.15 3.37
N GLU A 54 -9.07 12.04 2.98
CA GLU A 54 -10.14 12.87 3.55
C GLU A 54 -10.37 12.57 5.04
N ASN A 55 -10.36 11.29 5.42
CA ASN A 55 -10.44 10.89 6.82
C ASN A 55 -9.22 11.40 7.61
N LEU A 56 -8.02 11.33 7.04
CA LEU A 56 -6.81 11.89 7.64
C LEU A 56 -6.92 13.41 7.84
N LYS A 57 -7.44 14.16 6.87
CA LYS A 57 -7.68 15.60 7.01
C LYS A 57 -8.66 15.91 8.12
N LYS A 58 -9.77 15.16 8.20
CA LYS A 58 -10.78 15.30 9.25
C LYS A 58 -10.17 15.09 10.64
N PHE A 59 -9.48 13.97 10.87
CA PHE A 59 -8.88 13.69 12.17
C PHE A 59 -7.72 14.62 12.51
N THR A 60 -7.01 15.15 11.51
CA THR A 60 -6.00 16.19 11.73
C THR A 60 -6.64 17.50 12.18
N THR A 61 -7.77 17.89 11.61
CA THR A 61 -8.54 19.08 12.02
C THR A 61 -9.06 18.95 13.44
N ASP A 62 -9.57 17.78 13.80
CA ASP A 62 -10.12 17.51 15.14
C ASP A 62 -9.03 17.39 16.21
N ASN A 63 -7.75 17.25 15.82
CA ASN A 63 -6.62 17.14 16.73
C ASN A 63 -5.87 18.46 16.90
N TYR A 64 -5.96 19.05 18.10
CA TYR A 64 -5.22 20.28 18.45
C TYR A 64 -3.70 20.16 18.32
N GLN A 65 -3.14 18.94 18.39
CA GLN A 65 -1.69 18.69 18.24
C GLN A 65 -1.24 18.51 16.77
N GLY A 66 -2.17 18.54 15.81
CA GLY A 66 -1.88 18.35 14.39
C GLY A 66 -1.67 16.88 13.99
N MET A 67 -0.77 16.63 13.03
CA MET A 67 -0.49 15.29 12.52
C MET A 67 0.16 14.41 13.60
N SER A 68 -0.32 13.17 13.76
CA SER A 68 0.22 12.21 14.73
C SER A 68 -0.03 10.76 14.29
N ALA A 69 0.62 9.79 14.94
CA ALA A 69 0.34 8.37 14.72
C ALA A 69 -1.12 8.01 15.02
N ASP A 70 -1.71 8.60 16.07
CA ASP A 70 -3.12 8.39 16.43
C ASP A 70 -4.08 8.90 15.36
N VAL A 71 -3.80 10.07 14.75
CA VAL A 71 -4.57 10.61 13.63
C VAL A 71 -4.57 9.64 12.44
N ILE A 72 -3.41 9.10 12.09
CA ILE A 72 -3.28 8.14 10.99
C ILE A 72 -4.02 6.84 11.33
N ASN A 73 -3.88 6.33 12.56
CA ASN A 73 -4.60 5.14 12.99
C ASN A 73 -6.12 5.31 12.90
N LYS A 74 -6.65 6.43 13.41
CA LYS A 74 -8.07 6.78 13.30
C LYS A 74 -8.53 6.89 11.86
N ALA A 75 -7.71 7.45 10.97
CA ALA A 75 -8.03 7.54 9.54
C ALA A 75 -8.14 6.16 8.89
N PHE A 76 -7.25 5.22 9.21
CA PHE A 76 -7.32 3.83 8.73
C PHE A 76 -8.58 3.13 9.24
N LEU A 77 -8.84 3.20 10.56
CA LEU A 77 -10.00 2.54 11.16
C LEU A 77 -11.34 3.11 10.68
N ALA A 78 -11.43 4.43 10.48
CA ALA A 78 -12.62 5.04 9.89
C ALA A 78 -12.82 4.62 8.43
N THR A 79 -11.75 4.57 7.64
CA THR A 79 -11.81 4.12 6.24
C THR A 79 -12.27 2.66 6.15
N GLU A 80 -11.78 1.80 7.04
CA GLU A 80 -12.23 0.41 7.16
C GLU A 80 -13.73 0.33 7.49
N GLU A 81 -14.21 1.02 8.53
CA GLU A 81 -15.61 0.92 8.92
C GLU A 81 -16.55 1.50 7.84
N GLU A 82 -16.14 2.57 7.16
CA GLU A 82 -16.87 3.09 6.00
C GLU A 82 -16.94 2.07 4.86
N PHE A 83 -15.86 1.33 4.60
CA PHE A 83 -15.86 0.27 3.59
C PHE A 83 -16.71 -0.93 4.02
N LEU A 84 -16.63 -1.37 5.28
CA LEU A 84 -17.51 -2.44 5.80
C LEU A 84 -18.98 -2.03 5.74
N SER A 85 -19.31 -0.76 5.99
CA SER A 85 -20.66 -0.23 5.79
C SER A 85 -21.09 -0.30 4.32
N LEU A 86 -20.19 -0.01 3.38
CA LEU A 86 -20.44 -0.22 1.94
C LEU A 86 -20.72 -1.70 1.63
N VAL A 87 -19.92 -2.62 2.18
CA VAL A 87 -20.13 -4.07 2.02
C VAL A 87 -21.51 -4.48 2.54
N ARG A 88 -21.92 -4.03 3.73
CA ARG A 88 -23.26 -4.31 4.28
C ARG A 88 -24.38 -3.85 3.36
N ARG A 89 -24.27 -2.63 2.83
CA ARG A 89 -25.28 -2.07 1.90
C ARG A 89 -25.36 -2.84 0.58
N GLN A 90 -24.25 -3.35 0.09
CA GLN A 90 -24.18 -4.06 -1.19
C GLN A 90 -24.34 -5.58 -1.08
N TRP A 91 -24.36 -6.13 0.14
CA TRP A 91 -24.25 -7.57 0.40
C TRP A 91 -25.23 -8.43 -0.42
N GLN A 92 -26.50 -8.00 -0.52
CA GLN A 92 -27.52 -8.77 -1.24
C GLN A 92 -27.43 -8.66 -2.77
N ILE A 93 -26.79 -7.60 -3.28
CA ILE A 93 -26.72 -7.29 -4.72
C ILE A 93 -25.38 -7.73 -5.31
N LYS A 94 -24.31 -7.54 -4.55
CA LYS A 94 -22.91 -7.72 -4.97
C LYS A 94 -22.08 -8.36 -3.83
N PRO A 95 -22.38 -9.60 -3.38
CA PRO A 95 -21.72 -10.21 -2.23
C PRO A 95 -20.20 -10.36 -2.37
N GLN A 96 -19.67 -10.43 -3.59
CA GLN A 96 -18.24 -10.51 -3.86
C GLN A 96 -17.46 -9.29 -3.36
N ILE A 97 -18.11 -8.15 -3.10
CA ILE A 97 -17.44 -7.01 -2.46
C ILE A 97 -16.90 -7.36 -1.07
N ALA A 98 -17.45 -8.37 -0.38
CA ALA A 98 -16.90 -8.80 0.89
C ALA A 98 -15.53 -9.49 0.77
N SER A 99 -15.18 -10.01 -0.41
CA SER A 99 -13.91 -10.69 -0.69
C SER A 99 -12.86 -9.80 -1.36
N VAL A 100 -13.17 -8.53 -1.61
CA VAL A 100 -12.18 -7.57 -2.13
C VAL A 100 -11.47 -6.89 -0.97
N GLY A 101 -10.18 -6.66 -1.11
CA GLY A 101 -9.36 -6.03 -0.09
C GLY A 101 -8.24 -5.22 -0.70
N SER A 102 -7.52 -4.49 0.15
CA SER A 102 -6.34 -3.76 -0.26
C SER A 102 -5.32 -3.67 0.87
N CYS A 103 -4.09 -4.04 0.56
CA CYS A 103 -2.92 -3.61 1.29
C CYS A 103 -2.79 -2.09 1.18
N CYS A 104 -2.53 -1.42 2.30
CA CYS A 104 -2.54 0.03 2.38
C CYS A 104 -1.27 0.57 3.03
N LEU A 105 -0.45 1.22 2.22
CA LEU A 105 0.79 1.85 2.63
C LEU A 105 0.68 3.38 2.49
N VAL A 106 0.93 4.09 3.59
CA VAL A 106 0.87 5.54 3.66
C VAL A 106 2.18 6.11 4.21
N GLY A 107 2.66 7.18 3.58
CA GLY A 107 3.69 8.06 4.11
C GLY A 107 3.17 9.48 4.28
N VAL A 108 3.46 10.11 5.41
CA VAL A 108 3.17 11.53 5.64
C VAL A 108 4.46 12.24 6.04
N ILE A 109 4.83 13.28 5.28
CA ILE A 109 5.94 14.19 5.61
C ILE A 109 5.34 15.50 6.09
N CYS A 110 5.52 15.82 7.37
CA CYS A 110 4.93 17.00 8.00
C CYS A 110 5.82 17.49 9.16
N GLY A 111 6.16 18.79 9.16
CA GLY A 111 6.89 19.42 10.26
C GLY A 111 8.23 18.74 10.59
N GLY A 112 9.01 18.36 9.58
CA GLY A 112 10.30 17.66 9.76
C GLY A 112 10.19 16.19 10.20
N GLN A 113 8.98 15.66 10.34
CA GLN A 113 8.73 14.26 10.69
C GLN A 113 8.24 13.47 9.48
N LEU A 114 8.60 12.19 9.47
CA LEU A 114 8.09 11.17 8.57
C LEU A 114 7.28 10.16 9.36
N TYR A 115 6.02 9.99 8.96
CA TYR A 115 5.12 8.96 9.45
C TYR A 115 4.95 7.92 8.37
N ILE A 116 5.20 6.65 8.67
CA ILE A 116 4.95 5.51 7.77
C ILE A 116 3.93 4.61 8.43
N ALA A 117 2.80 4.37 7.77
CA ALA A 117 1.76 3.46 8.21
C ALA A 117 1.57 2.37 7.15
N ASN A 118 1.62 1.10 7.57
CA ASN A 118 1.46 -0.02 6.68
C ASN A 118 0.45 -1.05 7.22
N ALA A 119 -0.50 -1.45 6.40
CA ALA A 119 -1.40 -2.58 6.64
C ALA A 119 -1.38 -3.48 5.39
N GLY A 120 -0.55 -4.52 5.41
CA GLY A 120 -0.25 -5.35 4.25
C GLY A 120 1.25 -5.52 4.03
N ASP A 121 1.63 -5.83 2.80
CA ASP A 121 2.99 -6.21 2.37
C ASP A 121 3.57 -5.33 1.26
N SER A 122 2.93 -4.20 0.97
CA SER A 122 3.61 -3.06 0.37
C SER A 122 4.73 -2.54 1.29
N ARG A 123 5.75 -1.88 0.72
CA ARG A 123 6.95 -1.46 1.48
C ARG A 123 7.46 -0.06 1.13
N VAL A 124 8.01 0.61 2.14
CA VAL A 124 8.78 1.86 2.02
C VAL A 124 10.25 1.63 2.31
N VAL A 125 11.10 2.10 1.40
CA VAL A 125 12.56 2.10 1.56
C VAL A 125 13.11 3.51 1.45
N LEU A 126 13.91 3.91 2.43
CA LEU A 126 14.66 5.16 2.48
C LEU A 126 16.07 4.95 1.89
N GLY A 127 16.46 5.82 0.96
CA GLY A 127 17.85 5.99 0.57
C GLY A 127 18.53 7.02 1.47
N ARG A 128 19.44 6.59 2.34
CA ARG A 128 20.21 7.46 3.25
C ARG A 128 21.68 7.49 2.87
N LEU A 129 22.26 8.68 2.74
CA LEU A 129 23.68 8.87 2.50
C LEU A 129 24.50 8.51 3.75
N GLU A 130 25.29 7.46 3.66
CA GLU A 130 26.26 7.08 4.68
C GLU A 130 27.57 7.83 4.44
N LYS A 131 27.80 8.90 5.22
CA LYS A 131 28.91 9.85 5.00
C LYS A 131 30.31 9.23 5.06
N THR A 132 30.49 8.18 5.86
CA THR A 132 31.78 7.50 6.06
C THR A 132 32.25 6.80 4.79
N VAL A 133 31.34 6.09 4.11
CA VAL A 133 31.62 5.34 2.87
C VAL A 133 31.20 6.09 1.60
N ARG A 134 30.49 7.21 1.73
CA ARG A 134 29.94 8.01 0.62
C ARG A 134 29.01 7.23 -0.30
N GLU A 135 28.27 6.29 0.26
CA GLU A 135 27.28 5.47 -0.45
C GLU A 135 25.87 5.74 0.09
N VAL A 136 24.86 5.52 -0.75
CA VAL A 136 23.47 5.59 -0.32
C VAL A 136 23.02 4.18 0.07
N LYS A 137 22.73 3.98 1.36
CA LYS A 137 22.24 2.70 1.89
C LYS A 137 20.71 2.67 1.92
N ALA A 138 20.18 1.49 1.65
CA ALA A 138 18.76 1.21 1.77
C ALA A 138 18.36 0.90 3.23
N ILE A 139 17.36 1.63 3.73
CA ILE A 139 16.77 1.41 5.05
C ILE A 139 15.27 1.15 4.86
N GLN A 140 14.81 -0.06 5.17
CA GLN A 140 13.39 -0.37 5.17
C GLN A 140 12.71 0.29 6.37
N LEU A 141 11.63 1.03 6.10
CA LEU A 141 10.92 1.80 7.12
C LEU A 141 9.57 1.18 7.53
N SER A 142 9.06 0.21 6.77
CA SER A 142 7.79 -0.45 7.03
C SER A 142 7.98 -1.92 7.38
N SER A 143 7.29 -2.37 8.42
CA SER A 143 7.07 -3.79 8.68
C SER A 143 6.06 -4.35 7.69
N GLU A 144 6.28 -5.56 7.19
CA GLU A 144 5.39 -6.23 6.25
C GLU A 144 4.53 -7.27 6.97
N HIS A 145 3.28 -7.37 6.56
CA HIS A 145 2.27 -8.20 7.20
C HIS A 145 1.90 -9.38 6.30
N ASN A 146 2.92 -10.14 5.86
CA ASN A 146 2.77 -11.32 5.02
C ASN A 146 3.16 -12.60 5.80
N ALA A 147 2.38 -13.66 5.70
CA ALA A 147 2.57 -14.94 6.40
C ALA A 147 3.84 -15.70 5.97
N SER A 148 4.53 -15.25 4.92
CA SER A 148 5.88 -15.72 4.61
C SER A 148 6.89 -15.38 5.72
N PHE A 149 6.69 -14.27 6.43
CA PHE A 149 7.50 -13.88 7.58
C PHE A 149 7.10 -14.65 8.84
N GLU A 150 8.09 -15.21 9.53
CA GLU A 150 7.89 -15.97 10.77
C GLU A 150 7.23 -15.14 11.87
N SER A 151 7.68 -13.89 12.06
CA SER A 151 7.09 -12.98 13.05
C SER A 151 5.59 -12.74 12.84
N VAL A 152 5.12 -12.72 11.59
CA VAL A 152 3.69 -12.57 11.27
C VAL A 152 2.94 -13.85 11.59
N ARG A 153 3.54 -15.03 11.35
CA ARG A 153 2.96 -16.31 11.77
C ARG A 153 2.84 -16.40 13.28
N ASP A 154 3.86 -15.97 14.01
CA ASP A 154 3.86 -15.96 15.48
C ASP A 154 2.81 -15.00 16.05
N GLU A 155 2.63 -13.81 15.44
CA GLU A 155 1.55 -12.88 15.81
C GLU A 155 0.17 -13.51 15.61
N LEU A 156 -0.03 -14.20 14.47
CA LEU A 156 -1.29 -14.86 14.13
C LEU A 156 -1.62 -16.01 15.09
N HIS A 157 -0.65 -16.88 15.40
CA HIS A 157 -0.83 -17.95 16.40
C HIS A 157 -1.09 -17.38 17.79
N SER A 158 -0.38 -16.32 18.20
CA SER A 158 -0.57 -15.69 19.51
C SER A 158 -1.94 -15.03 19.66
N SER A 159 -2.48 -14.46 18.57
CA SER A 159 -3.81 -13.83 18.55
C SER A 159 -4.95 -14.85 18.47
N HIS A 160 -4.68 -16.04 17.95
CA HIS A 160 -5.64 -17.13 17.75
C HIS A 160 -5.09 -18.47 18.29
N PRO A 161 -4.83 -18.58 19.61
CA PRO A 161 -4.18 -19.76 20.20
C PRO A 161 -5.00 -21.05 20.03
N ASP A 162 -6.32 -20.92 19.87
CA ASP A 162 -7.25 -22.04 19.73
C ASP A 162 -7.53 -22.42 18.26
N ASP A 163 -6.90 -21.74 17.29
CA ASP A 163 -7.06 -22.01 15.86
C ASP A 163 -5.75 -22.56 15.26
N PRO A 164 -5.52 -23.88 15.31
CA PRO A 164 -4.31 -24.48 14.75
C PRO A 164 -4.23 -24.34 13.22
N GLN A 165 -5.28 -23.86 12.56
CA GLN A 165 -5.33 -23.62 11.12
C GLN A 165 -5.30 -22.13 10.77
N ILE A 166 -4.97 -21.24 11.74
CA ILE A 166 -4.89 -19.80 11.49
C ILE A 166 -3.94 -19.47 10.35
N VAL A 167 -2.83 -20.21 10.25
CA VAL A 167 -1.86 -20.12 9.16
C VAL A 167 -1.48 -21.53 8.69
N VAL A 168 -1.53 -21.76 7.38
CA VAL A 168 -1.21 -23.06 6.78
C VAL A 168 -0.30 -22.90 5.58
N LEU A 169 0.60 -23.86 5.37
CA LEU A 169 1.43 -23.93 4.18
C LEU A 169 0.65 -24.65 3.06
N LYS A 170 0.30 -23.92 1.99
CA LYS A 170 -0.48 -24.45 0.86
C LYS A 170 0.27 -24.16 -0.45
N HIS A 171 0.60 -25.22 -1.20
CA HIS A 171 1.41 -25.12 -2.42
C HIS A 171 2.74 -24.37 -2.21
N ASN A 172 3.45 -24.69 -1.12
CA ASN A 172 4.71 -24.04 -0.71
C ASN A 172 4.60 -22.53 -0.41
N VAL A 173 3.39 -22.02 -0.17
CA VAL A 173 3.14 -20.63 0.20
C VAL A 173 2.34 -20.59 1.50
N TRP A 174 2.83 -19.85 2.49
CA TRP A 174 2.13 -19.63 3.75
C TRP A 174 0.90 -18.76 3.54
N ARG A 175 -0.26 -19.19 4.02
CA ARG A 175 -1.54 -18.49 3.87
C ARG A 175 -2.34 -18.49 5.16
N VAL A 176 -2.89 -17.33 5.50
CA VAL A 176 -3.88 -17.15 6.57
C VAL A 176 -5.15 -17.90 6.18
N LYS A 177 -5.57 -18.85 7.02
CA LYS A 177 -6.67 -19.80 6.79
C LYS A 177 -6.65 -20.51 5.42
N GLY A 178 -5.47 -20.60 4.79
CA GLY A 178 -5.32 -21.22 3.47
C GLY A 178 -5.86 -20.39 2.30
N LEU A 179 -6.23 -19.12 2.52
CA LEU A 179 -6.87 -18.25 1.53
C LEU A 179 -5.95 -17.14 1.05
N ILE A 180 -5.40 -16.33 1.95
CA ILE A 180 -4.65 -15.10 1.61
C ILE A 180 -3.27 -15.07 2.28
N GLN A 181 -2.29 -14.36 1.71
CA GLN A 181 -0.94 -14.31 2.27
C GLN A 181 -0.75 -13.21 3.33
N ILE A 182 -1.57 -12.17 3.30
CA ILE A 182 -1.46 -11.04 4.22
C ILE A 182 -2.24 -11.26 5.51
N SER A 183 -1.80 -10.64 6.61
CA SER A 183 -2.48 -10.61 7.91
C SER A 183 -3.21 -9.29 8.18
N ARG A 184 -2.96 -8.26 7.37
CA ARG A 184 -3.58 -6.94 7.51
C ARG A 184 -3.96 -6.33 6.16
N SER A 185 -5.14 -5.72 6.10
CA SER A 185 -5.67 -5.02 4.91
C SER A 185 -6.85 -4.13 5.29
N ILE A 186 -7.24 -3.21 4.40
CA ILE A 186 -8.59 -2.63 4.39
C ILE A 186 -9.48 -3.51 3.50
N GLY A 187 -10.73 -3.75 3.89
CA GLY A 187 -11.62 -4.69 3.19
C GLY A 187 -11.50 -6.12 3.68
N ASP A 188 -11.55 -7.13 2.80
CA ASP A 188 -11.57 -8.55 3.19
C ASP A 188 -12.60 -8.86 4.30
N ALA A 189 -13.78 -8.25 4.19
CA ALA A 189 -14.82 -8.29 5.20
C ALA A 189 -15.19 -9.73 5.61
N TYR A 190 -15.11 -10.67 4.65
CA TYR A 190 -15.35 -12.11 4.86
C TYR A 190 -14.39 -12.79 5.84
N LEU A 191 -13.24 -12.19 6.17
CA LEU A 191 -12.29 -12.67 7.19
C LEU A 191 -12.30 -11.80 8.46
N LYS A 192 -13.11 -10.74 8.48
CA LYS A 192 -13.18 -9.82 9.62
C LYS A 192 -14.51 -9.89 10.35
N ARG A 193 -15.60 -10.19 9.64
CA ARG A 193 -16.94 -10.35 10.21
C ARG A 193 -17.54 -11.66 9.69
N SER A 194 -17.90 -12.56 10.60
CA SER A 194 -18.53 -13.84 10.27
C SER A 194 -19.84 -13.69 9.50
N GLU A 195 -20.53 -12.55 9.64
CA GLU A 195 -21.75 -12.22 8.90
C GLU A 195 -21.57 -12.23 7.36
N PHE A 196 -20.34 -12.06 6.87
CA PHE A 196 -20.00 -12.14 5.44
C PHE A 196 -19.33 -13.45 5.03
N ASN A 197 -19.00 -14.34 5.98
CA ASN A 197 -18.45 -15.64 5.66
C ASN A 197 -19.56 -16.69 5.49
N ARG A 198 -20.50 -16.41 4.58
CA ARG A 198 -21.68 -17.24 4.32
C ARG A 198 -22.26 -16.96 2.94
N GLU A 199 -23.24 -17.76 2.54
CA GLU A 199 -24.05 -17.45 1.36
C GLU A 199 -24.67 -16.05 1.46
N PRO A 200 -24.69 -15.27 0.37
CA PRO A 200 -24.42 -15.67 -1.03
C PRO A 200 -22.94 -15.55 -1.50
N LEU A 201 -21.95 -15.39 -0.60
CA LEU A 201 -20.54 -15.39 -1.02
C LEU A 201 -20.10 -16.74 -1.60
N LEU A 202 -19.25 -16.69 -2.61
CA LEU A 202 -18.77 -17.88 -3.31
C LEU A 202 -18.07 -18.86 -2.35
N PRO A 203 -18.31 -20.18 -2.49
CA PRO A 203 -17.70 -21.22 -1.63
C PRO A 203 -16.18 -21.09 -1.44
N LYS A 204 -15.45 -20.68 -2.48
CA LYS A 204 -13.98 -20.55 -2.44
C LYS A 204 -13.44 -19.55 -1.42
N PHE A 205 -14.28 -18.61 -0.95
CA PHE A 205 -13.93 -17.63 0.08
C PHE A 205 -14.47 -18.00 1.46
N ARG A 206 -15.37 -18.99 1.55
CA ARG A 206 -16.00 -19.36 2.81
C ARG A 206 -15.08 -20.31 3.59
N LEU A 207 -14.96 -20.05 4.88
CA LEU A 207 -14.35 -20.97 5.84
C LEU A 207 -15.40 -22.01 6.23
N SER A 208 -14.95 -23.24 6.49
CA SER A 208 -15.85 -24.31 6.95
C SER A 208 -16.32 -24.06 8.38
N GLU A 209 -15.43 -23.56 9.23
CA GLU A 209 -15.69 -23.28 10.63
C GLU A 209 -16.00 -21.79 10.86
N PRO A 210 -16.96 -21.46 11.73
CA PRO A 210 -17.22 -20.09 12.13
C PRO A 210 -16.05 -19.51 12.93
N PHE A 211 -15.98 -18.18 12.98
CA PHE A 211 -15.00 -17.45 13.78
C PHE A 211 -15.67 -16.25 14.46
N ASP A 212 -15.32 -16.01 15.72
CA ASP A 212 -15.85 -14.87 16.50
C ASP A 212 -14.87 -13.68 16.53
N LYS A 213 -13.57 -13.95 16.34
CA LYS A 213 -12.51 -12.93 16.31
C LYS A 213 -12.12 -12.62 14.86
N PRO A 214 -11.93 -11.34 14.47
CA PRO A 214 -11.43 -11.00 13.16
C PRO A 214 -10.08 -11.67 12.88
N ILE A 215 -9.99 -12.40 11.77
CA ILE A 215 -8.78 -13.12 11.34
C ILE A 215 -7.74 -12.14 10.78
N LEU A 216 -8.21 -11.13 10.04
CA LEU A 216 -7.39 -10.03 9.52
C LEU A 216 -7.64 -8.73 10.30
N LYS A 217 -6.64 -7.84 10.32
CA LYS A 217 -6.73 -6.52 10.95
C LYS A 217 -6.65 -5.40 9.91
N ALA A 218 -7.33 -4.28 10.13
CA ALA A 218 -7.14 -3.06 9.33
C ALA A 218 -6.15 -2.06 9.96
N GLU A 219 -5.82 -2.26 11.24
CA GLU A 219 -4.92 -1.41 11.99
C GLU A 219 -3.48 -1.46 11.41
N PRO A 220 -2.92 -0.32 11.00
CA PRO A 220 -1.57 -0.29 10.45
C PRO A 220 -0.51 -0.42 11.54
N SER A 221 0.65 -0.97 11.19
CA SER A 221 1.88 -0.69 11.96
C SER A 221 2.34 0.73 11.61
N ILE A 222 2.66 1.56 12.61
CA ILE A 222 3.08 2.94 12.39
C ILE A 222 4.50 3.16 12.92
N LEU A 223 5.39 3.64 12.05
CA LEU A 223 6.71 4.17 12.40
C LEU A 223 6.67 5.70 12.31
N VAL A 224 7.18 6.37 13.34
CA VAL A 224 7.39 7.82 13.32
C VAL A 224 8.87 8.09 13.53
N GLN A 225 9.48 8.84 12.63
CA GLN A 225 10.87 9.25 12.78
C GLN A 225 11.11 10.68 12.30
N LYS A 226 12.14 11.31 12.85
CA LYS A 226 12.62 12.60 12.36
C LYS A 226 13.38 12.40 11.05
N LEU A 227 13.18 13.31 10.10
CA LEU A 227 13.99 13.35 8.89
C LEU A 227 15.36 13.98 9.18
N HIS A 228 16.39 13.42 8.58
CA HIS A 228 17.78 13.83 8.73
C HIS A 228 18.35 14.39 7.41
N PRO A 229 19.37 15.26 7.45
CA PRO A 229 20.01 15.78 6.24
C PRO A 229 20.57 14.71 5.29
N GLU A 230 20.89 13.53 5.83
CA GLU A 230 21.38 12.37 5.09
C GLU A 230 20.26 11.66 4.30
N ASP A 231 18.99 11.91 4.62
CA ASP A 231 17.84 11.29 3.96
C ASP A 231 17.63 11.89 2.57
N GLN A 232 17.88 11.10 1.52
CA GLN A 232 17.90 11.60 0.14
C GLN A 232 16.54 11.43 -0.55
N PHE A 233 15.92 10.27 -0.39
CA PHE A 233 14.66 9.93 -1.05
C PHE A 233 13.96 8.74 -0.39
N LEU A 234 12.65 8.64 -0.64
CA LEU A 234 11.80 7.51 -0.24
C LEU A 234 11.26 6.82 -1.48
N ILE A 235 11.22 5.49 -1.44
CA ILE A 235 10.60 4.62 -2.45
C ILE A 235 9.41 3.92 -1.78
N PHE A 236 8.19 4.27 -2.20
CA PHE A 236 6.97 3.57 -1.84
C PHE A 236 6.58 2.65 -3.00
N ALA A 237 6.35 1.37 -2.74
CA ALA A 237 5.87 0.47 -3.78
C ALA A 237 5.05 -0.71 -3.25
N SER A 238 4.18 -1.24 -4.11
CA SER A 238 3.47 -2.50 -3.91
C SER A 238 4.43 -3.69 -3.93
N ASP A 239 3.96 -4.84 -3.46
CA ASP A 239 4.79 -6.05 -3.38
C ASP A 239 5.32 -6.47 -4.76
N GLY A 240 4.59 -6.17 -5.83
CA GLY A 240 4.99 -6.43 -7.22
C GLY A 240 6.32 -5.81 -7.61
N LEU A 241 6.81 -4.77 -6.92
CA LEU A 241 8.21 -4.31 -7.08
C LEU A 241 9.18 -5.19 -6.28
N TRP A 242 8.86 -5.41 -5.01
CA TRP A 242 9.72 -6.02 -4.00
C TRP A 242 9.87 -7.54 -4.16
N GLU A 243 8.96 -8.19 -4.89
CA GLU A 243 9.12 -9.57 -5.35
C GLU A 243 10.30 -9.73 -6.34
N HIS A 244 10.71 -8.65 -7.00
CA HIS A 244 11.70 -8.69 -8.07
C HIS A 244 13.00 -7.94 -7.76
N LEU A 245 12.96 -6.90 -6.91
CA LEU A 245 14.15 -6.12 -6.56
C LEU A 245 14.40 -6.16 -5.06
N SER A 246 15.67 -6.30 -4.68
CA SER A 246 16.09 -6.02 -3.30
C SER A 246 16.00 -4.53 -2.99
N ASN A 247 15.96 -4.21 -1.68
CA ASN A 247 15.93 -2.82 -1.21
C ASN A 247 17.13 -2.02 -1.74
N GLN A 248 18.33 -2.62 -1.75
CA GLN A 248 19.55 -1.94 -2.19
C GLN A 248 19.58 -1.76 -3.70
N GLU A 249 19.17 -2.75 -4.51
CA GLU A 249 19.08 -2.58 -5.96
C GLU A 249 18.15 -1.43 -6.35
N ALA A 250 16.99 -1.31 -5.68
CA ALA A 250 16.06 -0.20 -5.91
C ALA A 250 16.70 1.17 -5.56
N VAL A 251 17.40 1.25 -4.42
CA VAL A 251 18.11 2.46 -4.00
C VAL A 251 19.24 2.82 -4.96
N ASP A 252 20.00 1.84 -5.42
CA ASP A 252 21.10 2.04 -6.38
C ASP A 252 20.58 2.58 -7.72
N ILE A 253 19.45 2.06 -8.20
CA ILE A 253 18.79 2.58 -9.41
C ILE A 253 18.38 4.04 -9.21
N VAL A 254 17.74 4.38 -8.07
CA VAL A 254 17.29 5.75 -7.79
C VAL A 254 18.47 6.72 -7.65
N ASN A 255 19.56 6.27 -7.03
CA ASN A 255 20.75 7.10 -6.79
C ASN A 255 21.58 7.33 -8.07
N SER A 256 21.68 6.32 -8.94
CA SER A 256 22.55 6.37 -10.14
C SER A 256 21.89 6.94 -11.40
N CYS A 257 20.55 7.02 -11.44
CA CYS A 257 19.82 7.45 -12.63
C CYS A 257 19.27 8.88 -12.52
N PRO A 258 18.99 9.55 -13.66
CA PRO A 258 18.27 10.81 -13.67
C PRO A 258 16.90 10.69 -12.98
N ARG A 259 16.53 11.72 -12.20
CA ARG A 259 15.26 11.76 -11.46
C ARG A 259 14.03 11.65 -12.38
N ASN A 260 14.09 12.23 -13.58
CA ASN A 260 12.99 12.17 -14.52
C ASN A 260 12.76 10.72 -15.00
N GLY A 261 11.54 10.23 -14.81
CA GLY A 261 11.15 8.87 -15.19
C GLY A 261 11.69 7.78 -14.26
N ILE A 262 12.21 8.12 -13.07
CA ILE A 262 12.87 7.14 -12.19
C ILE A 262 11.95 6.00 -11.73
N ALA A 263 10.70 6.31 -11.40
CA ALA A 263 9.71 5.29 -11.04
C ALA A 263 9.47 4.29 -12.20
N ARG A 264 9.48 4.77 -13.47
CA ARG A 264 9.35 3.89 -14.65
C ARG A 264 10.59 3.02 -14.85
N LYS A 265 11.78 3.50 -14.46
CA LYS A 265 13.02 2.71 -14.48
C LYS A 265 12.99 1.59 -13.45
N LEU A 266 12.49 1.85 -12.24
CA LEU A 266 12.27 0.82 -11.22
C LEU A 266 11.30 -0.27 -11.72
N VAL A 267 10.14 0.14 -12.26
CA VAL A 267 9.20 -0.80 -12.90
C VAL A 267 9.87 -1.59 -14.02
N LYS A 268 10.64 -0.94 -14.90
CA LYS A 268 11.37 -1.62 -15.96
C LYS A 268 12.35 -2.66 -15.43
N ALA A 269 13.12 -2.33 -14.39
CA ALA A 269 14.08 -3.24 -13.78
C ALA A 269 13.38 -4.47 -13.17
N ALA A 270 12.28 -4.27 -12.43
CA ALA A 270 11.48 -5.37 -11.89
C ALA A 270 10.96 -6.30 -12.99
N LEU A 271 10.43 -5.75 -14.10
CA LEU A 271 9.98 -6.54 -15.24
C LEU A 271 11.12 -7.28 -15.96
N GLN A 272 12.34 -6.71 -15.98
CA GLN A 272 13.50 -7.40 -16.53
C GLN A 272 13.88 -8.61 -15.67
N GLU A 273 13.85 -8.47 -14.34
CA GLU A 273 14.10 -9.58 -13.42
C GLU A 273 12.96 -10.62 -13.46
N ALA A 274 11.70 -10.19 -13.55
CA ALA A 274 10.55 -11.07 -13.77
C ALA A 274 10.69 -11.92 -15.04
N ALA A 275 11.09 -11.30 -16.16
CA ALA A 275 11.35 -11.99 -17.42
C ALA A 275 12.52 -12.98 -17.29
N LYS A 276 13.60 -12.59 -16.61
CA LYS A 276 14.77 -13.45 -16.36
C LYS A 276 14.42 -14.68 -15.50
N LYS A 277 13.62 -14.52 -14.44
CA LYS A 277 13.11 -15.64 -13.60
C LYS A 277 12.28 -16.65 -14.40
N ARG A 278 11.76 -16.25 -15.56
CA ARG A 278 10.96 -17.08 -16.49
C ARG A 278 11.71 -17.41 -17.78
N GLU A 279 13.03 -17.19 -17.81
CA GLU A 279 13.93 -17.49 -18.92
C GLU A 279 13.45 -16.88 -20.26
N MET A 280 12.83 -15.70 -20.21
CA MET A 280 12.28 -15.04 -21.39
C MET A 280 12.84 -13.62 -21.57
N ARG A 281 12.70 -13.07 -22.78
CA ARG A 281 13.10 -11.69 -23.06
C ARG A 281 12.08 -10.72 -22.48
N TYR A 282 12.56 -9.60 -21.95
CA TYR A 282 11.70 -8.47 -21.53
C TYR A 282 10.73 -8.02 -22.64
N SER A 283 11.18 -8.06 -23.90
CA SER A 283 10.34 -7.72 -25.06
C SER A 283 9.15 -8.66 -25.25
N ASP A 284 9.30 -9.92 -24.85
CA ASP A 284 8.27 -10.94 -25.02
C ASP A 284 7.28 -10.88 -23.86
N LEU A 285 7.76 -10.67 -22.63
CA LEU A 285 6.91 -10.41 -21.46
C LEU A 285 5.95 -9.23 -21.69
N LYS A 286 6.44 -8.14 -22.31
CA LYS A 286 5.60 -6.97 -22.62
C LYS A 286 4.46 -7.24 -23.61
N LYS A 287 4.61 -8.26 -24.46
CA LYS A 287 3.60 -8.63 -25.47
C LYS A 287 2.53 -9.55 -24.89
N ILE A 288 2.76 -10.14 -23.70
CA ILE A 288 1.76 -10.97 -23.04
C ILE A 288 0.59 -10.08 -22.61
N ASP A 289 -0.61 -10.54 -22.94
CA ASP A 289 -1.85 -9.85 -22.59
C ASP A 289 -2.05 -9.77 -21.07
N ARG A 290 -2.75 -8.71 -20.66
CA ARG A 290 -3.18 -8.51 -19.26
C ARG A 290 -4.03 -9.71 -18.82
N GLY A 291 -4.01 -10.03 -17.54
CA GLY A 291 -4.59 -11.27 -17.01
C GLY A 291 -3.62 -12.45 -17.10
N VAL A 292 -3.16 -12.78 -18.31
CA VAL A 292 -2.15 -13.84 -18.49
C VAL A 292 -0.80 -13.39 -17.93
N ARG A 293 -0.48 -12.10 -18.07
CA ARG A 293 0.74 -11.49 -17.55
C ARG A 293 0.89 -11.65 -16.02
N ARG A 294 -0.22 -11.81 -15.27
CA ARG A 294 -0.21 -12.03 -13.81
C ARG A 294 0.60 -13.27 -13.39
N HIS A 295 0.78 -14.26 -14.27
CA HIS A 295 1.62 -15.43 -13.99
C HIS A 295 3.14 -15.12 -13.94
N PHE A 296 3.54 -13.94 -14.38
CA PHE A 296 4.93 -13.52 -14.50
C PHE A 296 5.34 -12.46 -13.47
N HIS A 297 4.45 -11.51 -13.18
CA HIS A 297 4.59 -10.48 -12.16
C HIS A 297 3.21 -9.99 -11.72
N ASP A 298 3.10 -9.30 -10.58
CA ASP A 298 1.87 -8.63 -10.16
C ASP A 298 1.71 -7.23 -10.79
N ASP A 299 0.60 -6.55 -10.54
CA ASP A 299 0.54 -5.09 -10.69
C ASP A 299 1.71 -4.46 -9.92
N ILE A 300 2.37 -3.45 -10.51
CA ILE A 300 3.52 -2.80 -9.89
C ILE A 300 3.26 -1.30 -9.84
N THR A 301 3.22 -0.75 -8.64
CA THR A 301 3.06 0.68 -8.38
C THR A 301 4.26 1.20 -7.63
N VAL A 302 4.83 2.33 -8.10
CA VAL A 302 6.02 2.93 -7.51
C VAL A 302 5.88 4.44 -7.41
N VAL A 303 6.07 4.99 -6.21
CA VAL A 303 6.22 6.43 -5.96
C VAL A 303 7.61 6.68 -5.37
N VAL A 304 8.37 7.58 -5.99
CA VAL A 304 9.67 8.04 -5.47
C VAL A 304 9.54 9.50 -5.06
N VAL A 305 9.86 9.80 -3.81
CA VAL A 305 9.82 11.16 -3.24
C VAL A 305 11.24 11.57 -2.91
N PHE A 306 11.77 12.58 -3.61
CA PHE A 306 13.07 13.16 -3.26
C PHE A 306 12.90 14.17 -2.14
N LEU A 307 13.76 14.07 -1.14
CA LEU A 307 13.71 14.92 0.05
C LEU A 307 14.65 16.10 -0.15
N ASP A 308 14.12 17.29 0.10
CA ASP A 308 14.93 18.50 0.27
C ASP A 308 14.85 18.91 1.74
N PHE A 309 15.92 18.63 2.48
CA PHE A 309 15.97 18.90 3.92
C PHE A 309 15.73 20.38 4.25
N GLN A 310 16.14 21.31 3.38
CA GLN A 310 15.94 22.74 3.63
C GLN A 310 14.47 23.13 3.56
N LEU A 311 13.69 22.48 2.69
CA LEU A 311 12.26 22.70 2.56
C LEU A 311 11.46 21.95 3.62
N VAL A 312 11.85 20.72 3.94
CA VAL A 312 11.18 19.85 4.92
C VAL A 312 11.17 20.45 6.32
N ASN A 313 12.22 21.20 6.70
CA ASN A 313 12.33 21.79 8.04
C ASN A 313 11.67 23.19 8.16
N ARG A 314 11.26 23.79 7.04
CA ARG A 314 10.58 25.10 7.03
C ARG A 314 9.06 24.87 7.08
N SER A 315 8.51 24.89 8.30
CA SER A 315 7.07 24.70 8.58
C SER A 315 6.11 25.70 7.92
N PHE A 316 6.61 26.68 7.16
CA PHE A 316 5.85 27.86 6.72
C PHE A 316 5.90 28.14 5.21
N SER A 317 6.64 27.36 4.43
CA SER A 317 6.67 27.55 2.98
C SER A 317 5.42 26.93 2.36
N ARG A 318 4.52 27.75 1.80
CA ARG A 318 3.48 27.29 0.85
C ARG A 318 4.19 26.67 -0.36
N GLY A 319 4.46 25.37 -0.27
CA GLY A 319 4.92 24.58 -1.40
C GLY A 319 3.85 24.52 -2.48
N PRO A 320 4.19 24.05 -3.70
CA PRO A 320 3.19 23.87 -4.74
C PRO A 320 2.11 22.89 -4.24
N LEU A 321 0.84 23.29 -4.39
CA LEU A 321 -0.28 22.38 -4.24
C LEU A 321 -0.17 21.33 -5.34
N LEU A 322 -0.12 20.06 -4.95
CA LEU A 322 0.01 18.96 -5.88
C LEU A 322 -0.97 17.85 -5.48
N SER A 323 -1.81 17.44 -6.42
CA SER A 323 -2.68 16.27 -6.26
C SER A 323 -2.48 15.38 -7.48
N ILE A 324 -1.98 14.17 -7.27
CA ILE A 324 -1.79 13.18 -8.33
C ILE A 324 -2.33 11.85 -7.83
N LYS A 325 -3.25 11.25 -8.60
CA LYS A 325 -3.72 9.89 -8.39
C LYS A 325 -3.24 8.99 -9.53
N GLY A 326 -2.80 7.79 -9.18
CA GLY A 326 -2.46 6.72 -10.11
C GLY A 326 -3.38 5.53 -9.88
N GLY A 327 -3.67 4.79 -10.94
CA GLY A 327 -4.58 3.64 -10.90
C GLY A 327 -5.61 3.67 -12.02
N GLY A 328 -6.28 2.54 -12.24
CA GLY A 328 -7.28 2.41 -13.30
C GLY A 328 -8.63 2.99 -12.88
N SER A 329 -8.91 4.26 -13.18
CA SER A 329 -10.28 4.76 -13.30
C SER A 329 -10.44 5.64 -14.54
N ILE A 330 -11.57 5.46 -15.22
CA ILE A 330 -11.97 6.12 -16.45
C ILE A 330 -12.33 7.56 -16.09
N THR A 331 -11.40 8.50 -16.25
CA THR A 331 -11.80 9.90 -16.41
C THR A 331 -12.39 10.04 -17.80
N SER A 332 -13.72 9.99 -17.92
CA SER A 332 -14.44 10.54 -19.07
C SER A 332 -14.27 12.05 -19.05
N THR A 333 -13.14 12.54 -19.55
CA THR A 333 -13.01 13.95 -19.92
C THR A 333 -13.79 14.13 -21.21
N SER A 334 -14.99 14.68 -21.10
CA SER A 334 -15.67 15.36 -22.19
C SER A 334 -14.70 16.40 -22.79
N ASN A 335 -14.36 16.24 -24.07
CA ASN A 335 -13.66 17.27 -24.83
C ASN A 335 -14.54 18.53 -24.90
N PRO A 336 -14.03 19.73 -24.60
CA PRO A 336 -14.62 20.94 -25.14
C PRO A 336 -14.24 21.01 -26.63
N THR A 337 -15.27 21.23 -27.45
CA THR A 337 -15.17 21.67 -28.86
C THR A 337 -14.34 22.91 -29.03
#